data_AF-A0A821M5Z9-F1
#
_entry.id   AF-A0A821M5Z9-F1
#
_cell.length_a   1.000
_cell.length_b   1.000
_cell.length_c   1.000
_cell.angle_alpha   90.00
_cell.angle_beta   90.00
_cell.angle_gamma   90.00
#
_symmetry.space_group_name_H-M   'P 1'
#
loop_
_entity.id
_entity.type
_entity.pdbx_description
1 polymer ?
#
loop_
_entity_poly.entity_id
_entity_poly.type
_entity_poly.pdbx_seq_one_letter_code
_entity_poly.pdbx_strand_id
1 'polypeptide(L)'
;PCHVVYTDVRPVPLHHYIYPAGADGLHLVVDETGKFREDNFSSAMATLRDAGDAAKGDKRGRRGGFKSETNVFKIVKMIMERNLAPIIVFSFSKKDCETYACAIAKLDFNSGSCKEN
;
A
#
# COMPACT_ATOMS: atom_id res chain seq x y z
N PRO A 1 -13.23 33.50 28.96
CA PRO A 1 -12.25 33.67 27.85
C PRO A 1 -11.86 32.30 27.27
N CYS A 2 -12.21 32.05 26.00
CA CYS A 2 -11.83 30.82 25.30
C CYS A 2 -10.86 31.17 24.17
N HIS A 3 -9.66 30.59 24.23
CA HIS A 3 -8.67 30.70 23.17
C HIS A 3 -8.67 29.39 22.38
N VAL A 4 -8.82 29.52 21.06
CA VAL A 4 -8.70 28.40 20.13
C VAL A 4 -7.43 28.63 19.33
N VAL A 5 -6.51 27.68 19.39
CA VAL A 5 -5.25 27.71 18.65
C VAL A 5 -5.26 26.54 17.67
N TYR A 6 -4.98 26.85 16.40
CA TYR A 6 -4.97 25.91 15.29
C TYR A 6 -3.61 25.92 14.60
N THR A 7 -3.14 24.76 14.16
CA THR A 7 -1.92 24.62 13.36
C THR A 7 -2.03 23.46 12.39
N ASP A 8 -1.58 23.70 11.15
CA ASP A 8 -1.48 22.71 10.08
C ASP A 8 -0.09 22.07 10.00
N VAL A 9 0.86 22.51 10.83
CA VAL A 9 2.27 22.13 10.70
C VAL A 9 2.46 20.68 11.11
N ARG A 10 2.95 19.87 10.18
CA ARG A 10 3.40 18.50 10.43
C ARG A 10 4.92 18.51 10.69
N PRO A 11 5.39 18.02 11.86
CA PRO A 11 6.82 17.95 12.16
C PRO A 11 7.62 17.06 11.21
N VAL A 12 6.99 16.09 10.57
CA VAL A 12 7.60 15.21 9.57
C VAL A 12 6.88 15.39 8.24
N PRO A 13 7.58 15.80 7.17
CA PRO A 13 6.98 15.91 5.84
C PRO A 13 6.58 14.52 5.32
N LEU A 14 5.46 14.43 4.60
CA LEU A 14 4.90 13.17 4.14
C LEU A 14 4.87 13.11 2.62
N HIS A 15 5.26 11.95 2.08
CA HIS A 15 5.06 11.60 0.68
C HIS A 15 3.88 10.66 0.54
N HIS A 16 3.00 10.90 -0.43
CA HIS A 16 1.86 10.03 -0.70
C HIS A 16 2.07 9.25 -2.00
N TYR A 17 2.00 7.93 -1.91
CA TYR A 17 2.12 7.02 -3.05
C TYR A 17 0.82 6.27 -3.31
N ILE A 18 0.55 5.96 -4.57
CA ILE A 18 -0.52 5.07 -5.00
C ILE A 18 0.08 3.81 -5.59
N TYR A 19 -0.46 2.67 -5.18
CA TYR A 19 -0.17 1.36 -5.77
C TYR A 19 -1.43 0.85 -6.50
N PRO A 20 -1.48 0.92 -7.84
CA PRO A 20 -2.60 0.39 -8.60
C PRO A 20 -2.60 -1.14 -8.57
N ALA A 21 -3.80 -1.73 -8.47
CA ALA A 21 -3.94 -3.19 -8.51
C ALA A 21 -3.52 -3.71 -9.89
N GLY A 22 -2.53 -4.62 -9.91
CA GLY A 22 -1.98 -5.17 -11.15
C GLY A 22 -0.77 -4.42 -11.72
N ALA A 23 -0.31 -3.36 -11.06
CA ALA A 23 0.94 -2.69 -11.41
C ALA A 23 2.13 -3.21 -10.58
N ASP A 24 3.34 -3.08 -11.10
CA ASP A 24 4.58 -3.47 -10.42
C ASP A 24 5.35 -2.27 -9.83
N GLY A 25 4.66 -1.15 -9.53
CA GLY A 25 5.30 0.08 -9.06
C GLY A 25 4.43 1.00 -8.21
N LEU A 26 5.10 1.87 -7.44
CA LEU A 26 4.50 2.94 -6.64
C LEU A 26 4.56 4.25 -7.42
N HIS A 27 3.43 4.96 -7.51
CA HIS A 27 3.34 6.28 -8.13
C HIS A 27 3.27 7.37 -7.06
N LEU A 28 4.23 8.29 -7.04
CA LEU A 28 4.24 9.44 -6.13
C LEU A 28 3.21 10.47 -6.58
N VAL A 29 2.20 10.72 -5.75
CA VAL A 29 1.10 11.65 -6.08
C VAL A 29 1.16 12.96 -5.30
N VAL A 30 1.73 12.97 -4.10
CA VAL A 30 1.92 14.19 -3.31
C VAL A 30 3.33 14.21 -2.74
N ASP A 31 4.04 15.30 -3.03
CA ASP A 31 5.38 15.56 -2.50
C ASP A 31 5.33 16.07 -1.05
N GLU A 32 6.48 16.10 -0.37
CA GLU A 32 6.66 16.64 0.98
C GLU A 32 6.12 18.06 1.19
N THR A 33 6.13 18.85 0.12
CA THR A 33 5.64 20.24 0.12
C THR A 33 4.12 20.34 -0.06
N GLY A 34 3.40 19.20 -0.11
CA GLY A 34 1.96 19.15 -0.36
C GLY A 34 1.57 19.40 -1.82
N LYS A 35 2.53 19.42 -2.76
CA LYS A 35 2.22 19.61 -4.19
C LYS A 35 1.70 18.31 -4.78
N PHE A 36 0.49 18.37 -5.34
CA PHE A 36 -0.11 17.25 -6.06
C PHE A 36 0.47 17.11 -7.47
N ARG A 37 0.85 15.89 -7.85
CA ARG A 37 1.35 15.52 -9.18
C ARG A 37 0.27 14.78 -9.96
N GLU A 38 -0.49 15.53 -10.73
CA GLU A 38 -1.63 15.02 -11.49
C GLU A 38 -1.22 14.00 -12.58
N ASP A 39 -0.06 14.19 -13.21
CA ASP A 39 0.45 13.28 -14.24
C ASP A 39 0.62 11.84 -13.71
N ASN A 40 1.22 11.72 -12.52
CA ASN A 40 1.44 10.44 -11.87
C ASN A 40 0.12 9.81 -11.41
N PHE A 41 -0.82 10.62 -10.95
CA PHE A 41 -2.16 10.17 -10.60
C PHE A 41 -2.92 9.64 -11.82
N SER A 42 -2.89 10.39 -12.93
CA SER A 42 -3.51 10.00 -14.19
C SER A 42 -2.93 8.70 -14.74
N SER A 43 -1.60 8.55 -14.70
CA SER A 43 -0.91 7.31 -15.08
C SER A 43 -1.32 6.12 -14.20
N ALA A 44 -1.35 6.29 -12.88
CA ALA A 44 -1.77 5.23 -11.96
C ALA A 44 -3.24 4.80 -12.20
N MET A 45 -4.12 5.77 -12.49
CA MET A 45 -5.51 5.52 -12.79
C MET A 45 -5.71 4.85 -14.15
N ALA A 46 -4.87 5.14 -15.15
CA ALA A 46 -4.87 4.45 -16.43
C ALA A 46 -4.49 2.97 -16.26
N THR A 47 -3.43 2.66 -15.52
CA THR A 47 -3.02 1.26 -15.25
C THR A 47 -4.10 0.48 -14.52
N LEU A 48 -4.82 1.12 -13.60
CA LEU A 48 -5.95 0.50 -12.91
C LEU A 48 -7.13 0.22 -13.85
N ARG A 49 -7.39 1.09 -14.82
CA ARG A 49 -8.44 0.88 -15.84
C ARG A 49 -8.08 -0.28 -16.76
N ASP A 50 -6.85 -0.35 -17.23
CA ASP A 50 -6.39 -1.44 -18.10
C ASP A 50 -6.46 -2.80 -17.40
N ALA A 51 -6.07 -2.85 -16.12
CA ALA A 51 -6.23 -4.04 -15.28
C ALA A 51 -7.70 -4.41 -15.03
N GLY A 52 -8.58 -3.40 -14.93
CA GLY A 52 -10.03 -3.59 -14.77
C GLY A 52 -10.77 -4.03 -16.03
N ASP A 53 -10.34 -3.57 -17.21
CA ASP A 53 -10.93 -3.97 -18.49
C ASP A 53 -10.48 -5.37 -18.92
N ALA A 54 -9.25 -5.79 -18.57
CA ALA A 54 -8.84 -7.19 -18.67
C ALA A 54 -9.75 -8.14 -17.86
N ALA A 55 -10.37 -7.65 -16.79
CA ALA A 55 -11.34 -8.39 -15.98
C ALA A 55 -12.79 -8.31 -16.49
N LYS A 56 -13.13 -7.37 -17.40
CA LYS A 56 -14.48 -7.21 -17.95
C LYS A 56 -14.77 -8.08 -19.19
N GLY A 57 -13.78 -8.76 -19.74
CA GLY A 57 -13.95 -9.72 -20.84
C GLY A 57 -14.73 -10.98 -20.45
N ASP A 58 -14.85 -11.31 -19.17
CA ASP A 58 -15.51 -12.53 -18.69
C ASP A 58 -16.92 -12.26 -18.14
N LYS A 59 -17.85 -11.93 -19.05
CA LYS A 59 -19.29 -11.92 -18.76
C LYS A 59 -19.84 -13.35 -18.70
N ARG A 60 -19.34 -14.21 -17.81
CA ARG A 60 -20.06 -15.44 -17.42
C ARG A 60 -19.61 -16.00 -16.08
N GLY A 61 -20.21 -15.43 -15.03
CA GLY A 61 -20.35 -15.99 -13.68
C GLY A 61 -19.36 -17.07 -13.24
N ARG A 62 -18.42 -16.70 -12.35
CA ARG A 62 -17.86 -17.66 -11.39
C ARG A 62 -17.24 -16.95 -10.19
N ARG A 63 -17.65 -17.39 -9.00
CA ARG A 63 -16.80 -17.40 -7.81
C ARG A 63 -15.41 -17.92 -8.21
N GLY A 64 -14.35 -17.14 -8.04
CA GLY A 64 -13.01 -17.72 -8.00
C GLY A 64 -11.87 -16.83 -8.48
N GLY A 65 -11.09 -16.35 -7.51
CA GLY A 65 -9.65 -16.63 -7.51
C GLY A 65 -8.76 -15.67 -8.27
N PHE A 66 -8.45 -14.53 -7.68
CA PHE A 66 -7.09 -14.01 -7.78
C PHE A 66 -6.26 -14.60 -6.65
N LYS A 67 -5.81 -15.85 -6.83
CA LYS A 67 -4.69 -16.46 -6.09
C LYS A 67 -3.36 -16.02 -6.72
N SER A 68 -3.22 -14.73 -7.03
CA SER A 68 -1.90 -14.13 -7.09
C SER A 68 -1.55 -13.75 -5.66
N GLU A 69 -0.27 -13.77 -5.31
CA GLU A 69 0.23 -13.21 -4.06
C GLU A 69 -0.52 -11.91 -3.76
N THR A 70 -1.03 -11.78 -2.53
CA THR A 70 -1.78 -10.58 -2.15
C THR A 70 -0.92 -9.37 -2.47
N ASN A 71 -1.46 -8.35 -3.12
CA ASN A 71 -0.70 -7.14 -3.47
C ASN A 71 0.07 -6.58 -2.25
N VAL A 72 -0.50 -6.75 -1.06
CA VAL A 72 0.13 -6.46 0.24
C VAL A 72 1.47 -7.18 0.43
N PHE A 73 1.58 -8.47 0.10
CA PHE A 73 2.83 -9.22 0.22
C PHE A 73 3.94 -8.65 -0.68
N LYS A 74 3.60 -8.31 -1.93
CA LYS A 74 4.55 -7.67 -2.86
C LYS A 74 5.00 -6.30 -2.37
N ILE A 75 4.06 -5.50 -1.86
CA ILE A 75 4.35 -4.16 -1.29
C ILE A 75 5.28 -4.31 -0.09
N VAL A 76 4.95 -5.18 0.87
CA VAL A 76 5.77 -5.37 2.08
C VAL A 76 7.17 -5.85 1.72
N LYS A 77 7.31 -6.78 0.77
CA LYS A 77 8.61 -7.24 0.27
C LYS A 77 9.43 -6.10 -0.32
N MET A 78 8.84 -5.30 -1.21
CA MET A 78 9.51 -4.14 -1.83
C MET A 78 9.96 -3.10 -0.80
N ILE A 79 9.12 -2.85 0.23
CA ILE A 79 9.44 -1.87 1.27
C ILE A 79 10.58 -2.37 2.17
N MET A 80 10.62 -3.66 2.47
CA MET A 80 11.70 -4.27 3.27
C MET A 80 13.03 -4.25 2.53
N GLU A 81 13.05 -4.52 1.22
CA GLU A 81 14.25 -4.37 0.39
C GLU A 81 14.77 -2.93 0.35
N ARG A 82 13.90 -1.95 0.58
CA ARG A 82 14.22 -0.52 0.63
C ARG A 82 14.49 0.02 2.05
N ASN A 83 14.50 -0.84 3.07
CA ASN A 83 14.75 -0.49 4.48
C ASN A 83 13.85 0.61 5.06
N LEU A 84 12.57 0.69 4.65
CA LEU A 84 11.63 1.68 5.21
C LEU A 84 10.86 1.12 6.43
N ALA A 85 11.47 0.20 7.19
CA ALA A 85 10.89 -0.30 8.43
C ALA A 85 11.02 0.75 9.56
N PRO A 86 10.00 0.96 10.42
CA PRO A 86 8.78 0.17 10.61
C PRO A 86 7.59 0.56 9.69
N ILE A 87 6.72 -0.41 9.38
CA ILE A 87 5.53 -0.24 8.49
C ILE A 87 4.25 -0.55 9.26
N ILE A 88 3.18 0.20 8.98
CA ILE A 88 1.83 -0.06 9.50
C ILE A 88 0.88 -0.28 8.31
N VAL A 89 0.17 -1.41 8.31
CA VAL A 89 -0.84 -1.74 7.30
C VAL A 89 -2.23 -1.59 7.92
N PHE A 90 -3.05 -0.71 7.35
CA PHE A 90 -4.43 -0.53 7.77
C PHE A 90 -5.37 -1.46 7.00
N SER A 91 -6.31 -2.08 7.72
CA SER A 91 -7.41 -2.87 7.15
C SER A 91 -8.70 -2.55 7.89
N PHE A 92 -9.82 -2.50 7.17
CA PHE A 92 -11.15 -2.28 7.75
C PHE A 92 -11.80 -3.56 8.28
N SER A 93 -11.24 -4.73 7.96
CA SER A 93 -11.77 -6.05 8.35
C SER A 93 -10.77 -6.76 9.25
N LYS A 94 -11.24 -7.20 10.42
CA LYS A 94 -10.42 -7.99 11.36
C LYS A 94 -9.92 -9.29 10.69
N LYS A 95 -10.79 -9.95 9.93
CA LYS A 95 -10.48 -11.21 9.24
C LYS A 95 -9.39 -11.02 8.17
N ASP A 96 -9.40 -9.90 7.47
CA ASP A 96 -8.42 -9.63 6.42
C ASP A 96 -7.06 -9.27 7.01
N CYS A 97 -7.03 -8.57 8.15
CA CYS A 97 -5.79 -8.30 8.90
C CYS A 97 -5.05 -9.58 9.28
N GLU A 98 -5.77 -10.56 9.85
CA GLU A 98 -5.22 -11.87 10.22
C GLU A 98 -4.71 -12.63 8.98
N THR A 99 -5.45 -12.55 7.87
CA THR A 99 -5.05 -13.19 6.60
C THR A 99 -3.77 -12.60 6.03
N TYR A 100 -3.61 -11.26 6.07
CA TYR A 100 -2.39 -10.59 5.62
C TYR A 100 -1.19 -10.90 6.53
N ALA A 101 -1.40 -10.93 7.85
CA ALA A 101 -0.36 -11.30 8.81
C ALA A 101 0.14 -12.74 8.56
N CYS A 102 -0.77 -13.69 8.35
CA CYS A 102 -0.42 -15.08 7.99
C CYS A 102 0.35 -15.19 6.66
N ALA A 103 0.06 -14.31 5.69
CA ALA A 103 0.80 -14.29 4.43
C ALA A 103 2.24 -13.76 4.61
N ILE A 104 2.43 -12.78 5.49
CA ILE A 104 3.72 -12.13 5.76
C ILE A 104 4.59 -12.95 6.71
N ALA A 105 4.00 -13.77 7.61
CA ALA A 105 4.72 -14.60 8.57
C ALA A 105 5.70 -15.62 7.95
N LYS A 106 5.64 -15.83 6.62
CA LYS A 106 6.62 -16.63 5.87
C LYS A 106 7.99 -15.94 5.74
N LEU A 107 8.05 -14.64 5.95
CA LEU A 107 9.26 -13.83 5.85
C LEU A 107 9.71 -13.44 7.25
N ASP A 108 11.01 -13.55 7.48
CA ASP A 108 11.64 -13.25 8.75
C ASP A 108 12.45 -11.97 8.60
N PHE A 109 12.04 -10.92 9.29
CA PHE A 109 12.63 -9.59 9.19
C PHE A 109 13.52 -9.24 10.39
N ASN A 110 13.66 -10.16 11.36
CA ASN A 110 14.48 -9.95 12.54
C ASN A 110 15.90 -10.47 12.31
N SER A 111 16.91 -9.65 12.59
CA SER A 111 18.28 -10.13 12.74
C SER A 111 18.38 -11.03 13.98
N GLY A 112 19.22 -12.08 13.92
CA GLY A 112 19.32 -13.11 14.97
C GLY A 112 19.60 -12.59 16.39
N SER A 113 20.15 -11.38 16.53
CA SER A 113 20.41 -10.70 17.81
C SER A 113 19.16 -10.22 18.55
N CYS A 114 18.01 -10.11 17.89
CA CYS A 114 16.76 -9.62 18.50
C CYS A 114 15.80 -10.75 18.92
N LYS A 115 16.15 -12.03 18.68
CA LYS A 115 15.31 -13.19 19.03
C LYS A 115 15.63 -13.80 20.39
N GLU A 116 16.62 -13.28 21.08
CA GLU A 116 17.04 -13.77 22.39
C GLU A 116 16.71 -12.72 23.44
N ASN A 117 15.54 -12.91 24.08
CA ASN A 117 15.20 -12.64 25.49
C ASN A 117 13.79 -13.17 25.75
#